data_AF-A0A093W7R2-F1
#
_entry.id   AF-A0A093W7R2-F1
#
_cell.length_a   1.000
_cell.length_b   1.000
_cell.length_c   1.000
_cell.angle_alpha   90.00
_cell.angle_beta   90.00
_cell.angle_gamma   90.00
#
_symmetry.space_group_name_H-M   'P 1'
#
loop_
_entity.id
_entity.type
_entity.pdbx_description
1 polymer ?
#
loop_
_entity_poly.entity_id
_entity_poly.type
_entity_poly.pdbx_seq_one_letter_code
_entity_poly.pdbx_strand_id
1 'polypeptide(L)' 'MLLHRINDLLIKFSKQKSVEEKNRMIANKTKSVDTYANGTTGYVIKNGSGKGSVKAHLAPNRFQ' A
#
# COMPACT_ATOMS: atom_id res chain seq x y z
N MET A 1 -6.11 -33.85 24.92
CA MET A 1 -6.97 -33.01 25.79
C MET A 1 -7.67 -31.95 24.97
N LEU A 2 -9.00 -31.89 25.01
CA LEU A 2 -9.84 -30.97 24.23
C LEU A 2 -9.51 -29.49 24.47
N LEU A 3 -9.13 -29.13 25.70
CA LEU A 3 -8.76 -27.78 26.11
C LEU A 3 -7.55 -27.22 25.34
N HIS A 4 -6.52 -28.04 25.13
CA HIS A 4 -5.32 -27.63 24.38
C HIS A 4 -5.66 -27.29 22.93
N ARG A 5 -6.52 -28.11 22.32
CA ARG A 5 -7.00 -27.91 20.95
C ARG A 5 -7.85 -26.65 20.81
N ILE A 6 -8.67 -26.32 21.81
CA ILE A 6 -9.44 -25.06 21.84
C ILE A 6 -8.50 -23.86 21.95
N ASN A 7 -7.50 -23.92 22.84
CA ASN A 7 -6.51 -22.85 22.98
C ASN A 7 -5.73 -22.62 21.68
N ASP A 8 -5.31 -23.68 21.01
CA ASP A 8 -4.59 -23.58 19.73
C ASP A 8 -5.45 -22.92 18.64
N LEU A 9 -6.75 -23.23 18.60
CA LEU A 9 -7.68 -22.61 17.66
C LEU A 9 -7.87 -21.11 17.95
N LEU A 10 -7.99 -20.72 19.22
CA LEU A 10 -8.10 -19.33 19.63
C LEU A 10 -6.84 -18.52 19.28
N ILE A 11 -5.66 -19.10 19.51
CA ILE A 11 -4.38 -18.48 19.16
C ILE A 11 -4.27 -18.29 17.64
N LYS A 12 -4.64 -19.30 16.85
CA LYS A 12 -4.65 -19.21 15.38
C LYS A 12 -5.60 -18.13 14.87
N PHE A 13 -6.81 -18.09 15.41
CA PHE A 13 -7.81 -17.08 15.05
C PHE A 13 -7.33 -15.66 15.37
N SER A 14 -6.77 -15.45 16.56
CA SER A 14 -6.22 -14.15 16.97
C SER A 14 -5.10 -13.68 16.02
N LYS A 15 -4.18 -14.59 15.65
CA LYS A 15 -3.11 -14.29 14.69
C LYS A 15 -3.66 -13.94 13.31
N GLN A 16 -4.63 -14.70 12.81
CA GLN A 16 -5.28 -14.43 11.51
C GLN A 16 -5.97 -13.07 11.50
N LYS A 17 -6.72 -12.74 12.55
CA LYS A 17 -7.43 -11.46 12.67
C LYS A 17 -6.46 -10.28 12.69
N SER A 18 -5.31 -10.41 13.35
CA SER A 18 -4.27 -9.37 13.35
C SER A 18 -3.66 -9.16 11.96
N VAL A 19 -3.43 -10.23 11.20
CA VAL A 19 -2.92 -10.15 9.82
C VAL A 19 -3.96 -9.49 8.91
N GLU A 20 -5.23 -9.87 9.04
CA GLU A 20 -6.34 -9.30 8.27
C GLU A 20 -6.49 -7.79 8.52
N GLU A 21 -6.40 -7.35 9.77
CA GLU A 21 -6.48 -5.93 10.12
C GLU A 21 -5.32 -5.12 9.54
N LYS A 22 -4.09 -5.66 9.59
CA LYS A 22 -2.91 -5.04 8.97
C LYS A 22 -3.08 -4.95 7.45
N ASN A 23 -3.52 -6.02 6.81
CA ASN A 23 -3.76 -6.04 5.36
C ASN A 23 -4.84 -5.03 4.97
N ARG A 24 -5.92 -4.92 5.75
CA ARG A 24 -6.98 -3.92 5.53
C ARG A 24 -6.47 -2.50 5.68
N MET A 25 -5.64 -2.24 6.71
CA MET A 25 -5.03 -0.92 6.90
C MET A 25 -4.09 -0.56 5.74
N ILE A 26 -3.29 -1.51 5.27
CA ILE A 26 -2.39 -1.32 4.12
C ILE A 26 -3.24 -1.01 2.90
N ALA A 27 -4.21 -1.87 2.57
CA ALA A 27 -5.09 -1.71 1.40
C ALA A 27 -5.80 -0.34 1.39
N ASN A 28 -6.33 0.10 2.53
CA ASN A 28 -7.00 1.39 2.67
C ASN A 28 -6.04 2.59 2.56
N LYS A 29 -4.77 2.41 2.95
CA LYS A 29 -3.74 3.47 2.90
C LYS A 29 -2.95 3.48 1.59
N THR A 30 -2.93 2.38 0.83
CA THR A 30 -2.38 2.35 -0.52
C THR A 30 -3.24 3.19 -1.44
N LYS A 31 -2.80 4.41 -1.70
CA LYS A 31 -3.28 5.18 -2.85
C LYS A 31 -2.64 4.59 -4.09
N SER A 32 -3.45 3.97 -4.95
CA SER A 32 -3.01 3.61 -6.30
C SER A 32 -2.64 4.90 -7.03
N VAL A 33 -1.34 5.11 -7.23
CA VAL A 33 -0.83 6.16 -8.09
C VAL A 33 -0.57 5.54 -9.45
N ASP A 34 -1.03 6.19 -10.52
CA ASP A 34 -0.73 5.75 -11.88
C ASP A 34 0.78 5.85 -12.09
N THR A 35 1.47 4.72 -12.09
CA THR A 35 2.87 4.62 -12.46
C THR A 35 2.96 4.71 -13.98
N TYR A 36 3.26 5.90 -14.48
CA TYR A 36 3.50 6.06 -15.91
C TYR A 36 4.77 5.30 -16.31
N ALA A 37 4.69 4.64 -17.46
CA ALA A 37 5.69 3.75 -18.03
C ALA A 37 7.13 4.29 -17.86
N ASN A 38 8.05 3.40 -17.46
CA ASN A 38 9.46 3.64 -17.08
C ASN A 38 9.74 3.95 -15.60
N GLY A 39 8.86 3.55 -14.67
CA GLY A 39 9.22 3.42 -13.26
C GLY A 39 9.42 4.75 -12.51
N THR A 40 8.88 5.85 -13.02
CA THR A 40 8.95 7.17 -12.36
C THR A 40 7.59 7.55 -11.78
N THR A 41 7.55 7.81 -10.48
CA THR A 41 6.36 8.35 -9.79
C THR A 41 6.24 9.85 -10.07
N GLY A 42 5.68 10.22 -11.23
CA GLY A 42 5.41 11.62 -11.58
C GLY A 42 4.03 12.09 -11.11
N TYR A 43 3.92 13.34 -10.65
CA TYR A 43 2.63 14.00 -10.46
C TYR A 43 2.21 14.71 -11.76
N VAL A 44 0.99 14.45 -12.26
CA VAL A 44 0.41 15.17 -13.40
C VAL A 44 -0.49 16.30 -12.90
N ILE A 45 -0.32 17.49 -13.48
CA ILE A 45 -1.19 18.63 -13.18
C ILE A 45 -2.57 18.35 -13.80
N LYS A 46 -3.60 18.21 -12.95
CA LYS A 46 -4.96 17.87 -13.41
C LYS A 46 -5.74 19.05 -13.98
N ASN A 47 -5.44 20.30 -13.58
CA ASN A 47 -6.19 21.50 -13.98
C ASN A 47 -5.26 22.73 -14.18
N GLY A 48 -5.64 23.66 -15.07
CA GLY A 48 -4.92 24.91 -15.37
C GLY A 48 -4.11 24.90 -16.68
N SER A 49 -3.35 25.98 -16.94
CA SER A 49 -2.58 26.20 -18.19
C SER A 49 -1.46 25.17 -18.47
N GLY A 50 -1.24 24.21 -17.56
CA GLY A 50 -0.31 23.09 -17.69
C GLY A 50 -0.99 21.73 -17.52
N LYS A 51 -2.30 21.64 -17.77
CA LYS A 51 -3.04 20.39 -17.63
C LYS A 51 -2.46 19.30 -18.56
N GLY A 52 -2.11 18.16 -17.98
CA GLY A 52 -1.52 17.04 -18.71
C GLY A 52 0.01 17.08 -18.85
N SER A 53 0.67 18.16 -18.43
CA SER A 53 2.14 18.19 -18.38
C SER A 53 2.68 17.56 -17.09
N VAL A 54 3.77 16.80 -17.23
CA VAL A 54 4.50 16.19 -16.12
C VAL A 54 5.38 17.29 -15.51
N LYS A 55 5.10 17.68 -14.25
CA LYS A 55 5.77 18.84 -13.62
C LYS A 55 7.20 18.53 -13.15
N ALA A 56 7.51 17.27 -12.87
CA ALA A 56 8.85 16.74 -12.63
C ALA A 56 8.80 15.21 -12.55
N HIS A 57 9.81 14.55 -13.11
CA HIS A 57 10.12 13.17 -12.73
C HIS A 57 10.83 13.22 -11.36
N LEU A 58 10.31 12.52 -10.34
CA LEU A 58 11.12 12.19 -9.17
C LEU A 58 12.20 11.23 -9.65
N ALA A 59 13.39 11.74 -9.97
CA ALA A 59 14.51 10.89 -10.33
C ALA A 59 14.73 9.84 -9.23
N PRO A 60 15.07 8.59 -9.56
CA PRO A 60 15.25 7.51 -8.58
C PRO A 60 16.51 7.67 -7.70
N ASN A 61 17.12 8.86 -7.62
CA ASN A 61 18.32 9.10 -6.83
C ASN A 61 18.08 10.21 -5.78
N ARG A 62 17.59 9.81 -4.61
CA ARG A 62 17.76 10.60 -3.37
C ARG A 62 18.21 9.72 -2.18
N PHE A 63 18.73 8.53 -2.45
CA PHE A 63 19.31 7.64 -1.43
C PHE A 63 20.51 6.86 -1.99
N GLN A 64 21.41 7.54 -2.71
CA GLN A 64 22.80 7.12 -2.84
C GLN A 64 23.65 7.94 -1.87
#